data_AF-A0A7R8YMC6-F1
#
_entry.id   AF-A0A7R8YMC6-F1
#
_cell.length_a   1.000
_cell.length_b   1.000
_cell.length_c   1.000
_cell.angle_alpha   90.00
_cell.angle_beta   90.00
_cell.angle_gamma   90.00
#
_symmetry.space_group_name_H-M   'P 1'
#
loop_
_entity.id
_entity.type
_entity.pdbx_description
1 polymer ?
#
loop_
_entity_poly.entity_id
_entity_poly.type
_entity_poly.pdbx_seq_one_letter_code
_entity_poly.pdbx_strand_id
1 'polypeptide(L)'
;MAENASKQTPREFLIEFIELYRSFTCLWLVKSKEYSDRNKKDLAYIELVKKFKEFDPSADRNTVVKKINALRTVYKKELSKVKSSEKSGAGADDIYKPSL
;
A
#
# COMPACT_ATOMS: atom_id res chain seq x y z
N MET A 1 21.85 -25.77 6.88
CA MET A 1 21.76 -24.40 6.35
C MET A 1 20.63 -23.70 7.07
N ALA A 2 20.94 -23.03 8.18
CA ALA A 2 19.98 -22.22 8.92
C ALA A 2 20.34 -20.76 8.62
N GLU A 3 19.65 -20.17 7.65
CA GLU A 3 19.84 -18.76 7.33
C GLU A 3 18.96 -17.95 8.29
N ASN A 4 19.60 -17.00 8.96
CA ASN A 4 19.08 -16.20 10.06
C ASN A 4 17.73 -15.56 9.70
N ALA A 5 16.67 -15.94 10.43
CA ALA A 5 15.44 -15.18 10.51
C ALA A 5 15.71 -13.84 11.25
N SER A 6 16.25 -12.87 10.54
CA SER A 6 16.23 -11.47 10.96
C SER A 6 14.76 -11.10 11.15
N LYS A 7 14.35 -10.85 12.40
CA LYS A 7 13.00 -10.40 12.73
C LYS A 7 12.72 -9.12 11.95
N GLN A 8 11.97 -9.23 10.85
CA GLN A 8 11.55 -8.09 10.04
C GLN A 8 10.78 -7.11 10.93
N THR A 9 11.17 -5.84 10.93
CA THR A 9 10.41 -4.85 11.71
C THR A 9 9.05 -4.61 11.07
N PRO A 10 8.01 -4.20 11.84
CA PRO A 10 6.71 -3.86 11.28
C PRO A 10 6.78 -2.78 10.18
N ARG A 11 7.78 -1.88 10.26
CA ARG A 11 8.00 -0.83 9.26
C ARG A 11 8.56 -1.39 7.96
N GLU A 12 9.59 -2.25 8.02
CA GLU A 12 10.16 -2.90 6.83
C GLU A 12 9.12 -3.76 6.12
N PHE A 13 8.36 -4.55 6.90
CA PHE A 13 7.24 -5.33 6.37
C PHE A 13 6.23 -4.44 5.64
N LEU A 14 5.84 -3.31 6.25
CA LEU A 14 4.87 -2.41 5.64
C LEU A 14 5.39 -1.79 4.34
N ILE A 15 6.67 -1.42 4.28
CA ILE A 15 7.31 -0.89 3.07
C ILE A 15 7.29 -1.94 1.96
N GLU A 16 7.74 -3.16 2.24
CA GLU A 16 7.72 -4.24 1.25
C GLU A 16 6.30 -4.57 0.79
N PHE A 17 5.33 -4.59 1.70
CA PHE A 17 3.93 -4.80 1.37
C PHE A 17 3.38 -3.70 0.46
N ILE A 18 3.73 -2.43 0.71
CA ILE A 18 3.33 -1.29 -0.12
C ILE A 18 3.98 -1.38 -1.51
N GLU A 19 5.27 -1.69 -1.60
CA GLU A 19 5.99 -1.85 -2.87
C GLU A 19 5.40 -3.00 -3.69
N LEU A 20 5.11 -4.13 -3.05
CA LEU A 20 4.45 -5.27 -3.69
C LEU A 20 3.06 -4.87 -4.21
N TYR A 21 2.25 -4.22 -3.38
CA TYR A 21 0.93 -3.69 -3.79
C TYR A 21 1.03 -2.72 -4.98
N ARG A 22 2.06 -1.85 -4.99
CA ARG A 22 2.30 -0.86 -6.05
C ARG A 22 2.65 -1.54 -7.38
N SER A 23 3.34 -2.67 -7.35
CA SER A 23 3.65 -3.45 -8.57
C SER A 23 2.40 -4.04 -9.24
N PHE A 24 1.34 -4.33 -8.47
CA PHE A 24 0.08 -4.85 -8.98
C PHE A 24 -0.84 -3.75 -9.53
N THR A 25 -0.53 -3.26 -10.73
CA THR A 25 -1.33 -2.25 -11.47
C THR A 25 -2.81 -2.65 -11.60
N CYS A 26 -3.11 -3.94 -11.68
CA CYS A 26 -4.47 -4.49 -11.73
C CYS A 26 -5.33 -4.12 -10.50
N LEU A 27 -4.72 -3.75 -9.37
CA LEU A 27 -5.43 -3.41 -8.13
C LEU A 27 -5.72 -1.92 -7.95
N TRP A 28 -4.94 -1.03 -8.58
CA TRP A 28 -5.01 0.40 -8.30
C TRP A 28 -5.02 1.31 -9.54
N LEU A 29 -4.47 0.86 -10.67
CA LEU A 29 -4.33 1.67 -11.87
C LEU A 29 -5.56 1.51 -12.79
N VAL A 30 -6.60 2.31 -12.53
CA VAL A 30 -7.89 2.26 -13.26
C VAL A 30 -7.73 2.41 -14.78
N LYS A 31 -6.72 3.15 -15.24
CA LYS A 31 -6.44 3.36 -16.67
C LYS A 31 -5.76 2.16 -17.35
N SER A 32 -5.29 1.16 -16.60
CA SER A 32 -4.68 -0.04 -17.16
C SER A 32 -5.74 -1.02 -17.63
N LYS A 33 -5.49 -1.71 -18.76
CA LYS A 33 -6.33 -2.83 -19.23
C LYS A 33 -6.44 -3.94 -18.18
N GLU A 34 -5.40 -4.11 -17.37
CA GLU A 34 -5.32 -5.14 -16.32
C GLU A 34 -6.26 -4.86 -15.14
N TYR A 35 -6.73 -3.61 -14.98
CA TYR A 35 -7.65 -3.26 -13.90
C TYR A 35 -9.02 -3.94 -14.05
N SER A 36 -9.40 -4.37 -15.25
CA SER A 36 -10.65 -5.11 -15.46
C SER A 36 -10.46 -6.63 -15.41
N ASP A 37 -9.21 -7.10 -15.37
CA ASP A 37 -8.87 -8.52 -15.38
C ASP A 37 -9.03 -9.13 -13.99
N ARG A 38 -10.07 -9.96 -13.82
CA ARG A 38 -10.38 -10.62 -12.55
C ARG A 38 -9.31 -11.64 -12.16
N ASN A 39 -8.72 -12.35 -13.12
CA ASN A 39 -7.71 -13.37 -12.84
C ASN A 39 -6.43 -12.73 -12.32
N LYS A 40 -5.99 -11.62 -12.96
CA LYS A 40 -4.82 -10.87 -12.47
C LYS A 40 -5.04 -10.27 -11.09
N LYS A 41 -6.26 -9.80 -10.78
CA LYS A 41 -6.60 -9.34 -9.43
C LYS A 41 -6.50 -10.46 -8.42
N ASP A 42 -7.04 -11.63 -8.75
CA ASP A 42 -7.02 -12.76 -7.83
C ASP A 42 -5.59 -13.22 -7.51
N LEU A 43 -4.76 -13.37 -8.55
CA LEU A 43 -3.33 -13.66 -8.40
C LEU A 43 -2.61 -12.62 -7.55
N ALA A 44 -2.86 -11.33 -7.78
CA ALA A 44 -2.28 -10.26 -6.98
C ALA A 44 -2.69 -10.34 -5.50
N TYR A 45 -3.96 -10.65 -5.21
CA TYR A 45 -4.42 -10.84 -3.83
C TYR A 45 -3.80 -12.07 -3.18
N ILE A 46 -3.61 -13.17 -3.91
CA ILE A 46 -2.93 -14.37 -3.39
C ILE A 46 -1.50 -14.04 -2.95
N GLU A 47 -0.74 -13.33 -3.79
CA GLU A 47 0.63 -12.92 -3.45
C GLU A 47 0.66 -11.95 -2.26
N LEU A 48 -0.27 -10.99 -2.19
CA LEU A 48 -0.37 -10.08 -1.05
C LEU A 48 -0.74 -10.79 0.25
N VAL A 49 -1.62 -11.80 0.20
CA VAL A 49 -1.95 -12.65 1.37
C VAL A 49 -0.74 -13.46 1.79
N LYS A 50 -0.01 -14.05 0.83
CA LYS A 50 1.22 -14.79 1.11
C LYS A 50 2.24 -13.91 1.84
N LYS A 51 2.46 -12.68 1.36
CA LYS A 51 3.33 -11.71 2.03
C LYS A 51 2.82 -11.39 3.43
N PHE A 52 1.52 -11.13 3.58
CA PHE A 52 0.94 -10.80 4.88
C PHE A 52 1.03 -11.95 5.90
N LYS A 53 0.98 -13.20 5.44
CA LYS A 53 1.15 -14.38 6.27
C LYS A 53 2.55 -14.56 6.86
N GLU A 54 3.57 -13.91 6.29
CA GLU A 54 4.90 -13.84 6.90
C GLU A 54 4.87 -13.08 8.24
N PHE A 55 3.92 -12.16 8.41
CA PHE A 55 3.73 -11.36 9.62
C PHE A 55 2.58 -11.89 10.51
N ASP A 56 1.45 -12.23 9.90
CA ASP A 56 0.27 -12.78 10.57
C ASP A 56 -0.22 -14.06 9.86
N PRO A 57 0.11 -15.24 10.38
CA PRO A 57 -0.24 -16.52 9.75
C PRO A 57 -1.75 -16.73 9.54
N SER A 58 -2.60 -16.06 10.33
CA SER A 58 -4.06 -16.14 10.23
C SER A 58 -4.64 -15.22 9.16
N ALA A 59 -3.81 -14.41 8.50
CA ALA A 59 -4.27 -13.44 7.54
C ALA A 59 -4.92 -14.09 6.32
N ASP A 60 -6.07 -13.55 5.96
CA ASP A 60 -6.86 -13.96 4.82
C ASP A 60 -7.03 -12.79 3.83
N ARG A 61 -7.67 -13.06 2.69
CA ARG A 61 -7.92 -12.06 1.66
C ARG A 61 -8.66 -10.84 2.19
N ASN A 62 -9.61 -11.02 3.11
CA ASN A 62 -10.36 -9.92 3.72
C ASN A 62 -9.45 -9.02 4.56
N THR A 63 -8.52 -9.61 5.31
CA THR A 63 -7.51 -8.87 6.10
C THR A 63 -6.64 -7.99 5.20
N VAL A 64 -6.15 -8.54 4.10
CA VAL A 64 -5.36 -7.79 3.10
C VAL A 64 -6.18 -6.67 2.45
N VAL A 65 -7.41 -6.96 2.03
CA VAL A 65 -8.31 -5.95 1.43
C VAL A 65 -8.58 -4.80 2.40
N LYS A 66 -8.84 -5.10 3.68
CA LYS A 66 -9.01 -4.08 4.73
C LYS A 66 -7.75 -3.23 4.88
N LYS A 67 -6.57 -3.85 4.91
CA LYS A 67 -5.30 -3.12 5.00
C LYS A 67 -5.10 -2.19 3.80
N ILE A 68 -5.34 -2.67 2.59
CA ILE A 68 -5.22 -1.85 1.36
C ILE A 68 -6.20 -0.68 1.40
N ASN A 69 -7.46 -0.91 1.81
CA ASN A 69 -8.45 0.16 1.91
C ASN A 69 -8.07 1.20 2.98
N ALA A 70 -7.50 0.76 4.11
CA ALA A 70 -6.96 1.67 5.11
C ALA A 70 -5.81 2.52 4.53
N LEU A 71 -4.85 1.90 3.83
CA LEU A 71 -3.74 2.59 3.17
C LEU A 71 -4.23 3.62 2.14
N ARG A 72 -5.19 3.24 1.28
CA ARG A 72 -5.80 4.15 0.30
C ARG A 72 -6.52 5.33 0.97
N THR A 73 -7.17 5.09 2.10
CA THR A 73 -7.88 6.14 2.86
C THR A 73 -6.89 7.12 3.47
N VAL A 74 -5.84 6.63 4.13
CA VAL A 74 -4.77 7.45 4.70
C VAL A 74 -4.09 8.26 3.60
N TYR A 75 -3.67 7.61 2.50
CA TYR A 75 -3.05 8.28 1.36
C TYR A 75 -3.94 9.40 0.79
N LYS A 76 -5.24 9.13 0.57
CA LYS A 76 -6.17 10.16 0.08
C LYS A 76 -6.32 11.33 1.05
N LYS A 77 -6.35 11.07 2.36
CA LYS A 77 -6.42 12.13 3.39
C LYS A 77 -5.18 13.00 3.35
N GLU A 78 -3.99 12.39 3.36
CA GLU A 78 -2.73 13.13 3.29
C GLU A 78 -2.60 13.90 1.97
N LEU A 79 -2.96 13.29 0.83
CA LEU A 79 -2.99 13.96 -0.46
C LEU A 79 -3.96 15.16 -0.47
N SER A 80 -5.11 15.04 0.19
CA SER A 80 -6.06 16.15 0.31
C SER A 80 -5.49 17.31 1.14
N LYS A 81 -4.75 17.02 2.21
CA LYS A 81 -4.06 18.05 3.01
C LYS A 81 -3.02 18.78 2.18
N VAL A 82 -2.16 18.04 1.47
CA VAL A 82 -1.15 18.61 0.55
C VAL A 82 -1.82 19.52 -0.48
N LYS A 83 -2.84 19.02 -1.19
CA LYS A 83 -3.56 19.81 -2.19
C LYS A 83 -4.28 21.02 -1.62
N SER A 84 -4.78 20.94 -0.38
CA SER A 84 -5.40 22.08 0.30
C SER A 84 -4.36 23.12 0.66
N SER A 85 -3.18 22.70 1.14
CA SER A 85 -2.03 23.57 1.39
C SER A 85 -1.59 24.31 0.12
N GLU A 86 -1.52 23.60 -1.01
CA GLU A 86 -1.18 24.17 -2.32
C GLU A 86 -2.24 25.17 -2.82
N LYS A 87 -3.52 24.92 -2.54
CA LYS A 87 -4.63 25.80 -2.97
C LYS A 87 -4.82 27.03 -2.08
N SER A 88 -4.28 27.02 -0.85
CA SER A 88 -4.49 28.06 0.15
C SER A 88 -3.55 29.27 0.06
N GLY A 89 -2.59 29.30 -0.87
CA GLY A 89 -1.97 30.53 -1.40
C GLY A 89 -1.75 31.69 -0.42
N ALA A 90 -1.10 31.46 0.72
CA ALA A 90 -0.61 32.51 1.59
C ALA A 90 0.75 32.11 2.17
N GLY A 91 1.83 32.66 1.60
CA GLY A 91 3.19 32.54 2.13
C GLY A 91 3.99 31.37 1.56
N ALA A 92 5.12 31.69 0.91
CA ALA A 92 5.98 30.78 0.17
C ALA A 92 6.85 29.83 1.02
N ASP A 93 6.44 29.44 2.24
CA ASP A 93 7.36 28.73 3.16
C ASP A 93 6.89 27.36 3.70
N ASP A 94 5.61 26.98 3.53
CA ASP A 94 5.10 25.73 4.16
C ASP A 94 4.85 24.60 3.15
N ILE A 95 5.93 24.09 2.54
CA ILE A 95 5.87 22.83 1.80
C ILE A 95 5.83 21.70 2.83
N TYR A 96 4.61 21.25 3.19
CA TYR A 96 4.43 20.04 4.00
C TYR A 96 5.03 18.84 3.26
N LYS A 97 6.18 18.36 3.75
CA LYS A 97 6.79 17.08 3.36
C LYS A 97 6.22 15.99 4.27
N PRO A 98 5.38 15.08 3.76
CA PRO A 98 4.98 13.91 4.54
C PRO A 98 6.20 13.00 4.72
N SER A 99 6.61 12.76 5.97
CA SER A 99 7.64 11.77 6.28
C SER A 99 7.04 10.37 6.36
N LEU A 100 7.61 9.42 5.62
CA LEU A 100 7.24 7.99 5.59
C LEU A 100 8.09 7.16 6.56
#